data_AF-A0A6B2VAQ3-F1
#
_entry.id   AF-A0A6B2VAQ3-F1
#
_cell.length_a   1.000
_cell.length_b   1.000
_cell.length_c   1.000
_cell.angle_alpha   90.00
_cell.angle_beta   90.00
_cell.angle_gamma   90.00
#
_symmetry.space_group_name_H-M   'P 1'
#
loop_
_entity.id
_entity.type
_entity.pdbx_description
1 polymer ?
#
loop_
_entity_poly.entity_id
_entity_poly.type
_entity_poly.pdbx_seq_one_letter_code
_entity_poly.pdbx_strand_id
1 'polypeptide(L)'
;MSAAGVDARPVVCAATVGGGGAPGVTLPSAALSLPEPYAAALRTGTVPVVGRLEGGRCLLDLRAVPPEDDERLAGAVLAVRAAADGER
;
A
#
# COMPACT_ATOMS: atom_id res chain seq x y z
N MET A 1 -12.97 3.18 -7.56
CA MET A 1 -13.14 4.63 -7.69
C MET A 1 -11.73 5.23 -7.68
N SER A 2 -11.18 5.57 -8.85
CA SER A 2 -9.80 6.04 -9.00
C SER A 2 -9.78 7.56 -8.86
N ALA A 3 -9.61 8.05 -7.63
CA ALA A 3 -9.79 9.47 -7.31
C ALA A 3 -8.63 10.39 -7.76
N ALA A 4 -7.58 9.89 -8.42
CA ALA A 4 -6.42 10.74 -8.78
C ALA A 4 -5.62 10.26 -9.99
N GLY A 5 -6.17 9.42 -10.88
CA GLY A 5 -5.40 8.79 -11.97
C GLY A 5 -4.46 7.67 -11.52
N VAL A 6 -4.40 7.39 -10.21
CA VAL A 6 -3.75 6.21 -9.63
C VAL A 6 -4.69 5.01 -9.79
N ASP A 7 -4.20 3.87 -10.29
CA ASP A 7 -4.94 2.59 -10.23
C ASP A 7 -4.90 1.98 -8.82
N ALA A 8 -5.30 2.78 -7.83
CA ALA A 8 -5.46 2.38 -6.44
C ALA A 8 -6.84 1.76 -6.26
N ARG A 9 -6.88 0.49 -5.88
CA ARG A 9 -8.13 -0.24 -5.63
C ARG A 9 -8.16 -0.73 -4.18
N PRO A 10 -9.17 -0.36 -3.38
CA PRO A 10 -9.37 -1.02 -2.11
C PRO A 10 -9.72 -2.48 -2.37
N VAL A 11 -8.97 -3.39 -1.76
CA VAL A 11 -9.20 -4.83 -1.83
C VAL A 11 -9.39 -5.36 -0.42
N VAL A 12 -10.37 -6.26 -0.26
CA VAL A 12 -10.48 -7.04 0.98
C VAL A 12 -9.38 -8.09 0.91
N CYS A 13 -8.54 -8.14 1.94
CA CYS A 13 -7.48 -9.14 2.02
C CYS A 13 -7.42 -9.74 3.42
N ALA A 14 -6.91 -10.96 3.52
CA ALA A 14 -6.61 -11.57 4.79
C ALA A 14 -5.22 -11.11 5.24
N ALA A 15 -5.13 -10.41 6.37
CA ALA A 15 -3.83 -10.15 7.01
C ALA A 15 -3.49 -11.31 7.94
N THR A 16 -2.31 -11.91 7.75
CA THR A 16 -1.73 -12.87 8.69
C THR A 16 -0.91 -12.14 9.74
N VAL A 17 -1.18 -12.41 11.02
CA VAL A 17 -0.34 -11.93 12.12
C VAL A 17 0.97 -12.72 12.11
N GLY A 18 2.13 -12.06 12.03
CA GLY A 18 3.45 -12.68 12.17
C GLY A 18 4.37 -11.80 13.02
N GLY A 19 5.19 -12.31 13.97
CA GLY A 19 5.45 -13.70 14.35
C GLY A 19 5.91 -13.78 15.82
N GLY A 20 5.47 -14.84 16.51
CA GLY A 20 5.92 -15.16 17.87
C GLY A 20 4.91 -15.89 18.75
N GLY A 21 3.60 -15.78 18.50
CA GLY A 21 2.59 -16.30 19.45
C GLY A 21 1.38 -17.03 18.87
N ALA A 22 0.96 -16.76 17.64
CA ALA A 22 -0.25 -17.39 17.07
C ALA A 22 -0.22 -17.45 15.53
N PRO A 23 0.44 -18.46 14.93
CA PRO A 23 0.30 -18.73 13.50
C PRO A 23 -1.13 -19.22 13.20
N GLY A 24 -1.80 -18.60 12.23
CA GLY A 24 -3.03 -19.16 11.63
C GLY A 24 -4.31 -18.33 11.71
N VAL A 25 -4.31 -17.15 12.35
CA VAL A 25 -5.50 -16.27 12.34
C VAL A 25 -5.39 -15.26 11.20
N THR A 26 -6.18 -15.48 10.15
CA THR A 26 -6.46 -14.49 9.12
C THR A 26 -7.55 -13.56 9.63
N LEU A 27 -7.21 -12.29 9.79
CA LEU A 27 -8.22 -11.27 10.09
C LEU A 27 -8.66 -10.59 8.79
N PRO A 28 -9.96 -10.28 8.64
CA PRO A 28 -10.40 -9.43 7.55
C PRO A 28 -9.67 -8.10 7.66
N SER A 29 -8.90 -7.77 6.63
CA SER A 29 -8.13 -6.54 6.50
C SER A 29 -8.53 -5.85 5.20
N ALA A 30 -8.32 -4.55 5.15
CA ALA A 30 -8.43 -3.78 3.92
C ALA A 30 -7.00 -3.45 3.46
N ALA A 31 -6.71 -3.72 2.19
CA ALA A 31 -5.48 -3.28 1.57
C ALA A 31 -5.75 -2.35 0.39
N LEU A 32 -4.82 -1.44 0.14
CA LEU A 32 -4.76 -0.68 -1.11
C LEU A 32 -3.92 -1.45 -2.11
N SER A 33 -4.54 -1.84 -3.22
CA SER A 33 -3.89 -2.50 -4.34
C SER A 33 -3.46 -1.47 -5.38
N LEU A 34 -2.16 -1.34 -5.57
CA LEU A 34 -1.47 -0.42 -6.47
C LEU A 34 -0.69 -1.21 -7.55
N PRO A 35 -0.28 -0.56 -8.65
CA PRO A 35 0.63 -1.17 -9.62
C PRO A 35 1.96 -1.61 -8.98
N GLU A 36 2.56 -2.69 -9.48
CA GLU A 36 3.84 -3.22 -8.96
C GLU A 36 4.99 -2.18 -8.87
N PRO A 37 5.21 -1.28 -9.84
CA PRO A 37 6.30 -0.30 -9.77
C PRO A 37 6.20 0.64 -8.57
N TYR A 38 4.99 0.86 -8.04
CA TYR A 38 4.78 1.68 -6.85
C TYR A 38 5.46 1.08 -5.63
N ALA A 39 5.63 -0.25 -5.54
CA ALA A 39 6.31 -0.88 -4.40
C ALA A 39 7.77 -0.41 -4.26
N ALA A 40 8.50 -0.30 -5.37
CA ALA A 40 9.88 0.18 -5.37
C ALA A 40 9.92 1.69 -5.08
N ALA A 41 9.09 2.46 -5.79
CA ALA A 41 9.07 3.92 -5.65
C ALA A 41 8.63 4.38 -4.25
N LEU A 42 7.65 3.71 -3.63
CA LEU A 42 7.21 3.99 -2.27
C LEU A 42 8.28 3.66 -1.22
N ARG A 43 9.08 2.61 -1.43
CA ARG A 43 10.18 2.24 -0.52
C ARG A 43 11.30 3.27 -0.52
N THR A 44 11.54 3.93 -1.65
CA THR A 44 12.60 4.95 -1.81
C THR A 44 12.08 6.37 -1.69
N GLY A 45 10.78 6.56 -1.45
CA GLY A 45 10.15 7.87 -1.30
C GLY A 45 10.52 8.56 0.01
N THR A 46 10.14 9.84 0.14
CA THR A 46 10.38 10.64 1.35
C THR A 46 9.78 10.02 2.61
N VAL A 47 8.60 9.40 2.48
CA VAL A 47 8.01 8.55 3.51
C VAL A 47 8.14 7.11 3.02
N PRO A 48 9.00 6.28 3.61
CA PRO A 48 9.20 4.92 3.15
C PRO A 48 7.97 4.08 3.50
N VAL A 49 7.24 3.64 2.47
CA VAL A 49 6.08 2.77 2.64
C VAL A 49 6.40 1.40 2.05
N VAL A 50 6.29 0.35 2.87
CA VAL A 50 6.57 -1.03 2.46
C VAL A 50 5.26 -1.80 2.28
N GLY A 51 4.94 -2.09 1.02
CA GLY A 51 3.89 -3.02 0.64
C GLY A 51 4.40 -4.43 0.36
N ARG A 52 3.48 -5.39 0.38
CA ARG A 52 3.71 -6.76 -0.13
C ARG A 52 3.36 -6.81 -1.62
N LEU A 53 4.10 -7.61 -2.39
CA LEU A 53 3.78 -7.87 -3.80
C LEU A 53 2.99 -9.17 -3.92
N GLU A 54 1.84 -9.13 -4.57
CA GLU A 54 0.97 -10.30 -4.79
C GLU A 54 0.29 -10.17 -6.15
N GLY A 55 0.45 -11.20 -7.01
CA GLY A 55 -0.18 -11.22 -8.34
C GLY A 55 0.21 -10.05 -9.26
N GLY A 56 1.46 -9.57 -9.20
CA GLY A 56 1.93 -8.43 -10.00
C GLY A 56 1.38 -7.07 -9.54
N ARG A 57 0.95 -6.98 -8.27
CA ARG A 57 0.37 -5.77 -7.67
C ARG A 57 1.00 -5.52 -6.31
N CYS A 58 1.15 -4.25 -5.94
CA CYS A 58 1.57 -3.84 -4.61
C CYS A 58 0.35 -3.72 -3.70
N LEU A 59 0.33 -4.46 -2.59
CA LEU A 59 -0.71 -4.40 -1.57
C LEU A 59 -0.16 -3.69 -0.33
N LEU A 60 -0.79 -2.57 0.03
CA LEU A 60 -0.53 -1.84 1.27
C LEU A 60 -1.60 -2.22 2.29
N ASP A 61 -1.21 -2.89 3.37
CA ASP A 61 -2.14 -3.30 4.41
C ASP A 61 -2.48 -2.12 5.32
N LEU A 62 -3.74 -1.67 5.31
CA LEU A 62 -4.16 -0.50 6.10
C LEU A 62 -4.23 -0.82 7.59
N ARG A 63 -4.27 -2.10 7.98
CA ARG A 63 -4.27 -2.47 9.40
C ARG A 63 -2.88 -2.35 10.02
N ALA A 64 -1.83 -2.38 9.22
CA ALA A 64 -0.46 -2.12 9.65
C ALA A 64 -0.15 -0.62 9.77
N VAL A 65 -1.05 0.25 9.30
CA VAL A 65 -0.90 1.71 9.32
C VAL A 65 -1.84 2.28 10.39
N PRO A 66 -1.35 3.05 11.37
CA PRO A 66 -2.23 3.72 12.32
C PRO A 66 -3.00 4.84 11.60
N PRO A 67 -4.24 5.15 12.01
CA PRO A 67 -5.09 6.11 11.31
C PRO A 67 -4.52 7.53 11.26
N GLU A 68 -3.61 7.88 12.18
CA GLU A 68 -2.87 9.16 12.16
C GLU A 68 -1.87 9.27 11.00
N ASP A 69 -1.43 8.14 10.45
CA ASP A 69 -0.53 8.07 9.30
C ASP A 69 -1.30 7.97 7.97
N ASP A 70 -2.64 7.95 7.96
CA ASP A 70 -3.45 7.89 6.74
C ASP A 70 -3.13 9.04 5.78
N GLU A 71 -2.97 10.26 6.29
CA GLU A 71 -2.60 11.42 5.47
C GLU A 71 -1.17 11.29 4.91
N ARG A 72 -0.24 10.73 5.68
CA ARG A 72 1.14 10.48 5.22
C ARG A 72 1.19 9.40 4.16
N LEU A 73 0.40 8.34 4.32
CA LEU A 73 0.27 7.26 3.35
C LEU A 73 -0.33 7.79 2.04
N ALA A 74 -1.41 8.57 2.11
CA ALA A 74 -2.01 9.20 0.94
C ALA A 74 -1.02 10.14 0.24
N GLY A 75 -0.29 10.95 1.00
CA GLY A 75 0.76 11.82 0.48
C GLY A 75 1.88 11.07 -0.25
N ALA A 76 2.35 9.95 0.31
CA ALA A 76 3.40 9.12 -0.31
C ALA A 76 2.93 8.53 -1.65
N VAL A 77 1.69 8.03 -1.72
CA VAL A 77 1.11 7.50 -2.96
C VAL A 77 0.95 8.60 -4.01
N LEU A 78 0.48 9.78 -3.62
CA LEU A 78 0.33 10.93 -4.52
C LEU A 78 1.69 11.46 -5.02
N ALA A 79 2.73 11.45 -4.17
CA ALA A 79 4.08 11.87 -4.55
C ALA A 79 4.69 10.92 -5.59
N VAL A 80 4.56 9.60 -5.40
CA VAL A 80 5.00 8.60 -6.40
C VAL A 80 4.25 8.77 -7.72
N ARG A 81 2.94 9.03 -7.65
CA ARG A 81 2.15 9.31 -8.85
C ARG A 81 2.66 10.57 -9.57
N ALA A 82 2.89 11.66 -8.85
CA ALA A 82 3.40 12.91 -9.43
C ALA A 82 4.77 12.71 -10.10
N ALA A 83 5.66 11.91 -9.50
CA ALA A 83 6.92 11.53 -10.12
C ALA A 83 6.71 10.71 -11.41
N ALA A 84 5.83 9.71 -11.37
CA ALA A 84 5.51 8.88 -12.53
C ALA A 84 4.81 9.64 -13.68
N ASP A 85 4.02 10.68 -13.37
CA ASP A 85 3.40 11.57 -14.37
C ASP A 85 4.39 12.64 -14.90
N GLY A 86 5.37 13.06 -14.10
CA GLY A 86 6.36 14.10 -14.46
C GLY A 86 7.55 13.60 -15.28
N GLU A 87 7.77 12.28 -15.32
CA GLU A 87 8.75 11.63 -16.21
C GLU A 87 8.17 11.29 -17.62
N ARG A 88 6.96 11.79 -17.94
CA ARG A 88 6.31 11.63 -19.26
C ARG A 88 6.35 12.91 -20.09
#